data_AF-A0A3M1DWJ6-F1
#
_entry.id   AF-A0A3M1DWJ6-F1
#
_cell.length_a   1.000
_cell.length_b   1.000
_cell.length_c   1.000
_cell.angle_alpha   90.00
_cell.angle_beta   90.00
_cell.angle_gamma   90.00
#
_symmetry.space_group_name_H-M   'P 1'
#
loop_
_entity.id
_entity.type
_entity.pdbx_description
1 polymer ?
#
loop_
_entity_poly.entity_id
_entity_poly.type
_entity_poly.pdbx_seq_one_letter_code
_entity_poly.pdbx_strand_id
1 'polypeptide(L)' 'MDSASLATALRGKFVVFDGPDGSGKTTQRERVAKVLREGGLEPVCCRDPGGTAIGDRIRSVLLDHDLRG' A
#
# COMPACT_ATOMS: atom_id res chain seq x y z
N MET A 1 -10.25 -15.84 -10.98
CA MET A 1 -9.78 -14.66 -11.71
C MET A 1 -8.28 -14.83 -11.88
N ASP A 2 -7.77 -14.86 -13.10
CA ASP A 2 -6.33 -14.92 -13.36
C ASP A 2 -5.68 -13.53 -13.25
N SER A 3 -4.35 -13.48 -13.30
CA SER A 3 -3.57 -12.24 -13.17
C SER A 3 -3.89 -11.21 -14.25
N ALA A 4 -4.17 -11.63 -15.49
CA ALA A 4 -4.48 -10.73 -16.60
C ALA A 4 -5.87 -10.08 -16.45
N SER A 5 -6.85 -10.84 -15.99
CA SER A 5 -8.20 -10.37 -15.69
C SER A 5 -8.19 -9.33 -14.56
N LEU A 6 -7.44 -9.57 -13.48
CA LEU A 6 -7.29 -8.61 -12.39
C LEU A 6 -6.56 -7.34 -12.83
N ALA A 7 -5.48 -7.47 -13.60
CA ALA A 7 -4.73 -6.34 -14.14
C ALA A 7 -5.59 -5.45 -15.04
N THR A 8 -6.47 -6.06 -15.84
CA THR A 8 -7.44 -5.33 -16.67
C THR A 8 -8.46 -4.58 -15.81
N ALA A 9 -9.03 -5.24 -14.79
CA ALA A 9 -10.03 -4.63 -13.91
C ALA A 9 -9.48 -3.43 -13.11
N LEU A 10 -8.21 -3.47 -12.73
CA LEU A 10 -7.57 -2.45 -11.88
C LEU A 10 -6.74 -1.42 -12.65
N ARG A 11 -6.66 -1.50 -13.99
CA ARG A 11 -5.96 -0.50 -14.80
C ARG A 11 -6.58 0.89 -14.60
N GLY A 12 -5.74 1.87 -14.25
CA GLY A 12 -6.17 3.25 -14.02
C GLY A 12 -7.00 3.47 -12.76
N LYS A 13 -7.06 2.49 -11.85
CA LYS A 13 -7.78 2.59 -10.57
C LYS A 13 -6.82 2.97 -9.44
N PHE A 14 -7.35 3.68 -8.46
CA PHE A 14 -6.69 3.90 -7.18
C PHE A 14 -7.32 2.98 -6.13
N VAL A 15 -6.51 2.13 -5.50
CA VAL A 15 -6.97 1.08 -4.57
C VAL A 15 -6.35 1.33 -3.20
N VAL A 16 -7.19 1.32 -2.17
CA VAL A 16 -6.79 1.52 -0.77
C VAL A 16 -6.98 0.22 0.02
N PHE A 17 -5.99 -0.13 0.83
CA PHE A 17 -6.07 -1.24 1.78
C PHE A 17 -6.25 -0.68 3.18
N ASP A 18 -7.42 -0.87 3.76
CA ASP A 18 -7.79 -0.34 5.08
C ASP A 18 -8.13 -1.45 6.08
N GLY A 19 -8.05 -1.14 7.38
CA GLY A 19 -8.30 -2.07 8.48
C GLY A 19 -7.43 -1.82 9.71
N PRO A 20 -7.63 -2.58 10.80
CA PRO A 20 -6.90 -2.37 12.06
C PRO A 20 -5.42 -2.72 11.95
N ASP A 21 -4.62 -2.29 12.92
CA ASP A 21 -3.21 -2.65 13.00
C ASP A 21 -3.02 -4.16 13.17
N GLY A 22 -1.99 -4.70 12.52
CA GLY A 22 -1.76 -6.14 12.47
C GLY A 22 -2.68 -6.93 11.53
N SER A 23 -3.67 -6.32 10.86
CA SER A 23 -4.60 -7.05 9.97
C SER A 23 -3.97 -7.56 8.65
N GLY A 24 -2.69 -7.23 8.39
CA GLY A 24 -1.97 -7.71 7.21
C GLY A 24 -2.12 -6.83 5.96
N LYS A 25 -2.55 -5.56 6.10
CA LYS A 25 -2.70 -4.59 4.99
C LYS A 25 -1.48 -4.54 4.07
N THR A 26 -0.28 -4.41 4.65
CA THR A 26 0.98 -4.36 3.91
C THR A 26 1.22 -5.64 3.09
N THR A 27 1.01 -6.80 3.72
CA THR A 27 1.14 -8.11 3.08
C THR A 27 0.17 -8.26 1.90
N GLN A 28 -1.09 -7.87 2.08
CA GLN A 28 -2.09 -7.99 1.02
C GLN A 28 -1.83 -7.02 -0.14
N ARG A 29 -1.41 -5.79 0.16
CA ARG A 29 -0.97 -4.81 -0.85
C ARG A 29 0.17 -5.38 -1.71
N GLU A 30 1.17 -6.02 -1.10
CA GLU A 30 2.30 -6.61 -1.81
C GLU A 30 1.91 -7.81 -2.66
N ARG A 31 1.02 -8.68 -2.15
CA ARG A 31 0.47 -9.80 -2.92
C ARG A 31 -0.29 -9.33 -4.14
N VAL A 32 -1.17 -8.35 -3.98
CA VAL A 32 -1.91 -7.76 -5.11
C VAL A 32 -0.95 -7.11 -6.10
N ALA A 33 0.03 -6.35 -5.62
CA ALA A 33 1.03 -5.75 -6.50
C ALA A 33 1.81 -6.80 -7.31
N LYS A 34 2.16 -7.94 -6.71
CA LYS A 34 2.81 -9.06 -7.41
C LYS A 34 1.90 -9.63 -8.51
N VAL A 35 0.64 -9.94 -8.20
CA VAL A 35 -0.32 -10.48 -9.18
C VAL A 35 -0.56 -9.50 -10.33
N LEU A 36 -0.62 -8.19 -10.04
CA LEU A 36 -0.78 -7.16 -11.08
C LEU A 36 0.42 -7.12 -12.03
N ARG A 37 1.65 -7.23 -11.50
CA ARG A 37 2.88 -7.32 -12.31
C ARG A 37 2.90 -8.57 -13.18
N GLU A 38 2.51 -9.71 -12.64
CA GLU A 38 2.36 -10.96 -13.41
C GLU A 38 1.30 -10.82 -14.52
N GLY A 39 0.29 -9.97 -14.33
CA GLY A 39 -0.70 -9.61 -15.35
C GLY A 39 -0.27 -8.50 -16.32
N GLY A 40 0.99 -8.03 -16.25
CA GLY A 40 1.53 -7.00 -17.15
C GLY A 40 1.17 -5.55 -16.80
N LEU A 41 0.66 -5.30 -15.59
CA LEU A 41 0.45 -3.94 -15.06
C LEU A 41 1.54 -3.61 -14.03
N GLU A 42 2.14 -2.43 -14.12
CA GLU A 42 3.11 -1.97 -13.11
C GLU A 42 2.42 -1.00 -12.13
N PRO A 43 1.94 -1.47 -10.96
CA PRO A 43 1.23 -0.62 -10.01
C PRO A 43 2.20 0.25 -9.21
N VAL A 44 1.85 1.53 -9.06
CA VAL A 44 2.53 2.43 -8.11
C VAL A 44 2.05 2.12 -6.70
N CYS A 45 3.00 1.83 -5.82
CA CYS A 45 2.74 1.46 -4.45
C CYS A 45 2.98 2.65 -3.52
N CYS A 46 1.93 3.06 -2.80
CA CYS A 46 2.01 4.15 -1.81
C CYS A 46 1.72 3.63 -0.39
N ARG A 47 2.12 4.41 0.61
CA ARG A 47 1.84 4.18 2.04
C ARG A 47 1.55 5.51 2.72
N ASP A 48 0.59 5.52 3.62
CA ASP A 48 0.22 6.68 4.44
C ASP A 48 0.11 6.27 5.93
N PRO A 49 0.52 7.11 6.89
CA PRO A 49 1.40 8.27 6.71
C PRO A 49 2.77 7.80 6.18
N GLY A 50 3.36 8.57 5.27
CA GLY A 50 4.67 8.29 4.67
C GLY A 50 4.69 8.41 3.15
N GLY A 51 5.69 7.80 2.52
CA GLY A 51 5.79 7.70 1.06
C GLY A 51 6.36 8.94 0.36
N THR A 52 6.73 9.96 1.14
CA THR A 52 7.53 11.11 0.72
C THR A 52 8.54 11.43 1.81
N ALA A 53 9.62 12.14 1.49
CA ALA A 53 10.64 12.52 2.48
C ALA A 53 10.05 13.30 3.68
N ILE A 54 9.06 14.16 3.43
CA ILE A 54 8.36 14.90 4.48
C ILE A 54 7.37 14.00 5.22
N GLY A 55 6.56 13.21 4.48
CA GLY A 55 5.60 12.28 5.07
C GLY A 55 6.24 11.23 5.98
N ASP A 56 7.43 10.74 5.64
CA ASP A 56 8.17 9.78 6.46
C ASP A 56 8.69 10.41 7.75
N ARG A 57 9.05 11.71 7.73
CA ARG A 57 9.38 12.46 8.96
C ARG A 57 8.15 12.63 9.85
N ILE A 58 7.01 13.00 9.27
CA ILE A 58 5.74 13.14 10.02
C ILE A 58 5.35 11.79 10.63
N ARG A 59 5.44 10.70 9.86
CA ARG A 59 5.20 9.34 10.35
C ARG A 59 6.07 9.01 11.55
N SER A 60 7.36 9.35 11.51
CA SER A 60 8.28 9.11 12.62
C SER A 60 7.76 9.76 13.91
N VAL A 61 7.34 11.02 13.83
CA VAL A 61 6.77 11.77 14.97
C VAL A 61 5.47 11.13 15.48
N LEU A 62 4.57 10.74 14.57
CA LEU A 62 3.27 10.14 14.94
C LEU A 62 3.39 8.75 15.59
N LEU A 63 4.45 8.01 15.29
CA LEU A 63 4.70 6.66 15.81
C LEU A 63 5.70 6.63 16.96
N ASP A 64 6.26 7.79 17.32
CA ASP A 64 7.18 7.89 18.44
C ASP A 64 6.40 7.73 19.76
N HIS A 65 6.71 6.66 20.49
CA HIS A 65 6.05 6.35 21.76
C HIS A 65 6.59 7.20 22.92
N ASP A 66 7.76 7.81 22.76
CA ASP A 66 8.39 8.66 23.77
C ASP A 66 7.89 10.11 23.72
N LEU A 67 7.20 10.50 22.63
CA LEU A 67 6.53 11.79 22.49
C LEU A 67 5.13 11.84 23.14
N ARG A 68 4.80 10.85 23.98
CA ARG A 68 3.58 10.89 24.79
C ARG A 68 3.79 11.90 25.92
N GLY A 69 3.03 13.01 25.87
CA GLY A 69 2.96 14.00 26.95
C GLY A 69 2.44 13.41 28.26
#